data_AF-A0A7U9XF19-F1
#
_entry.id   AF-A0A7U9XF19-F1
#
_cell.length_a   1.000
_cell.length_b   1.000
_cell.length_c   1.000
_cell.angle_alpha   90.00
_cell.angle_beta   90.00
_cell.angle_gamma   90.00
#
_symmetry.space_group_name_H-M   'P 1'
#
loop_
_entity.id
_entity.type
_entity.pdbx_description
1 polymer ?
#
loop_
_entity_poly.entity_id
_entity_poly.type
_entity_poly.pdbx_seq_one_letter_code
_entity_poly.pdbx_strand_id
1 'polypeptide(L)'
;MGTGLQALLYDGADSIFRQEVSRARKEMEAGKKYDVTTYREMVDFVPGCRVRPELERDLVKNLQMIQYFAEGDFEEFRRLDRIGRENYFIENNRFILLRREVWERIFEKVMDDAYIIRFYGMFGVNCLERDGYWFCKNMLASLQAFDYYWDRIS
;
A
#
# COMPACT_ATOMS: atom_id res chain seq x y z
N MET A 1 -11.76 24.30 4.30
CA MET A 1 -10.75 24.05 3.25
C MET A 1 -9.75 23.05 3.81
N GLY A 2 -9.99 21.76 3.58
CA GLY A 2 -9.18 20.69 4.15
C GLY A 2 -8.40 19.98 3.04
N THR A 3 -7.13 20.34 2.88
CA THR A 3 -6.15 19.56 2.12
C THR A 3 -5.72 18.37 2.99
N GLY A 4 -6.61 17.39 3.16
CA GLY A 4 -6.29 16.15 3.88
C GLY A 4 -5.79 15.07 2.93
N LEU A 5 -5.04 14.09 3.45
CA LEU A 5 -4.66 12.84 2.76
C LEU A 5 -5.85 12.21 2.00
N GLN A 6 -7.06 12.37 2.54
CA GLN A 6 -8.32 12.00 1.93
C GLN A 6 -8.56 12.68 0.57
N ALA A 7 -8.50 14.00 0.45
CA ALA A 7 -8.74 14.69 -0.82
C ALA A 7 -7.72 14.28 -1.91
N LEU A 8 -6.47 14.04 -1.51
CA LEU A 8 -5.37 13.70 -2.42
C LEU A 8 -5.38 12.26 -2.93
N LEU A 9 -5.83 11.30 -2.11
CA LEU A 9 -6.01 9.91 -2.51
C LEU A 9 -7.25 9.73 -3.41
N TYR A 10 -8.34 10.45 -3.13
CA TYR A 10 -9.66 10.09 -3.65
C TYR A 10 -10.15 10.92 -4.86
N ASP A 11 -9.61 12.11 -5.12
CA ASP A 11 -9.97 12.88 -6.34
C ASP A 11 -9.46 12.23 -7.64
N GLY A 12 -8.52 11.27 -7.55
CA GLY A 12 -7.97 10.53 -8.70
C GLY A 12 -8.35 9.04 -8.75
N ALA A 13 -8.38 8.36 -7.60
CA ALA A 13 -8.48 6.89 -7.52
C ALA A 13 -9.82 6.32 -8.02
N ASP A 14 -10.93 7.02 -7.77
CA ASP A 14 -12.28 6.53 -8.05
C ASP A 14 -12.61 6.50 -9.57
N SER A 15 -11.83 7.26 -10.36
CA SER A 15 -11.85 7.22 -11.83
C SER A 15 -10.99 6.08 -12.41
N ILE A 16 -9.88 5.76 -11.72
CA ILE A 16 -8.90 4.76 -12.16
C ILE A 16 -9.47 3.36 -11.95
N PHE A 17 -10.03 3.03 -10.79
CA PHE A 17 -10.62 1.70 -10.53
C PHE A 17 -11.75 1.33 -11.51
N ARG A 18 -12.55 2.33 -11.95
CA ARG A 18 -13.61 2.11 -12.97
C ARG A 18 -13.04 2.02 -14.39
N GLN A 19 -12.00 2.79 -14.72
CA GLN A 19 -11.27 2.64 -15.98
C GLN A 19 -10.50 1.33 -16.07
N GLU A 20 -9.98 0.81 -14.95
CA GLU A 20 -9.18 -0.43 -14.88
C GLU A 20 -9.94 -1.63 -15.40
N VAL A 21 -11.20 -1.82 -14.99
CA VAL A 21 -12.03 -2.96 -15.41
C VAL A 21 -12.33 -2.93 -16.92
N SER A 22 -12.56 -1.73 -17.46
CA SER A 22 -12.88 -1.56 -18.88
C SER A 22 -11.64 -1.60 -19.79
N ARG A 23 -10.46 -1.15 -19.31
CA ARG A 23 -9.20 -1.19 -20.06
C ARG A 23 -8.47 -2.51 -19.97
N ALA A 24 -8.47 -3.20 -18.82
CA ALA A 24 -7.89 -4.54 -18.69
C ALA A 24 -8.52 -5.50 -19.71
N ARG A 25 -9.83 -5.34 -19.99
CA ARG A 25 -10.56 -6.09 -21.01
C ARG A 25 -10.04 -5.82 -22.43
N LYS A 26 -9.68 -4.57 -22.76
CA LYS A 26 -9.10 -4.18 -24.06
C LYS A 26 -7.62 -4.59 -24.20
N GLU A 27 -6.85 -4.58 -23.12
CA GLU A 27 -5.44 -5.00 -23.12
C GLU A 27 -5.30 -6.53 -23.23
N MET A 28 -6.26 -7.31 -22.70
CA MET A 28 -6.36 -8.75 -22.97
C MET A 28 -6.60 -9.07 -24.44
N GLU A 29 -7.41 -8.25 -25.15
CA GLU A 29 -7.70 -8.42 -26.58
C GLU A 29 -6.52 -8.05 -27.50
N ALA A 30 -5.57 -7.24 -27.02
CA ALA A 30 -4.44 -6.71 -27.81
C ALA A 30 -3.10 -7.45 -27.65
N GLY A 31 -3.04 -8.51 -26.83
CA GLY A 31 -1.79 -9.17 -26.44
C GLY A 31 -1.10 -8.43 -25.28
N LYS A 32 -0.73 -9.17 -24.22
CA LYS A 32 -0.24 -8.58 -22.95
C LYS A 32 1.09 -7.83 -23.14
N LYS A 33 1.00 -6.50 -23.27
CA LYS A 33 2.14 -5.57 -23.28
C LYS A 33 2.81 -5.44 -21.91
N TYR A 34 2.03 -5.61 -20.84
CA TYR A 34 2.44 -5.45 -19.45
C TYR A 34 2.10 -6.72 -18.67
N ASP A 35 2.95 -7.05 -17.70
CA ASP A 35 2.79 -8.22 -16.84
C ASP A 35 1.83 -7.91 -15.67
N VAL A 36 1.81 -6.66 -15.21
CA VAL A 36 0.88 -6.15 -14.20
C VAL A 36 0.18 -4.90 -14.72
N THR A 37 -1.13 -4.95 -14.82
CA THR A 37 -1.98 -3.88 -15.35
C THR A 37 -2.92 -3.29 -14.32
N THR A 38 -3.22 -3.99 -13.22
CA THR A 38 -4.11 -3.50 -12.15
C THR A 38 -3.54 -3.76 -10.78
N TYR A 39 -4.02 -3.04 -9.76
CA TYR A 39 -3.68 -3.31 -8.35
C TYR A 39 -3.90 -4.78 -7.94
N ARG A 40 -4.92 -5.44 -8.48
CA ARG A 40 -5.22 -6.85 -8.13
C ARG A 40 -4.15 -7.83 -8.59
N GLU A 41 -3.44 -7.49 -9.66
CA GLU A 41 -2.38 -8.31 -10.24
C GLU A 41 -1.04 -8.13 -9.51
N MET A 42 -0.97 -7.22 -8.52
CA MET A 42 0.24 -7.02 -7.71
C MET A 42 0.63 -8.25 -6.89
N VAL A 43 -0.30 -9.17 -6.64
CA VAL A 43 -0.02 -10.47 -6.02
C VAL A 43 0.99 -11.30 -6.82
N ASP A 44 1.02 -11.12 -8.14
CA ASP A 44 1.91 -11.84 -9.07
C ASP A 44 3.16 -11.04 -9.42
N PHE A 45 3.35 -9.86 -8.82
CA PHE A 45 4.52 -9.01 -9.07
C PHE A 45 5.81 -9.69 -8.61
N VAL A 46 6.82 -9.65 -9.48
CA VAL A 46 8.23 -9.91 -9.15
C VAL A 46 9.09 -8.76 -9.71
N PRO A 47 10.25 -8.46 -9.10
CA PRO A 47 11.19 -7.48 -9.66
C PRO A 47 11.52 -7.81 -11.13
N GLY A 48 11.36 -6.83 -12.02
CA GLY A 48 11.51 -6.99 -13.46
C GLY A 48 10.19 -7.11 -14.24
N CYS A 49 9.04 -7.26 -13.57
CA CYS A 49 7.73 -7.16 -14.21
C CYS A 49 7.55 -5.81 -14.91
N ARG A 50 6.99 -5.83 -16.12
CA ARG A 50 6.54 -4.62 -16.82
C ARG A 50 5.19 -4.22 -16.24
N VAL A 51 5.22 -3.26 -15.33
CA VAL A 51 3.99 -2.68 -14.76
C VAL A 51 3.47 -1.59 -15.68
N ARG A 52 2.15 -1.51 -15.84
CA ARG A 52 1.52 -0.45 -16.63
C ARG A 52 1.94 0.93 -16.08
N PRO A 53 2.48 1.85 -16.90
CA PRO A 53 3.06 3.10 -16.41
C PRO A 53 2.11 3.97 -15.58
N GLU A 54 0.82 3.99 -15.92
CA GLU A 54 -0.19 4.74 -15.17
C GLU A 54 -0.37 4.16 -13.76
N LEU A 55 -0.37 2.83 -13.64
CA LEU A 55 -0.47 2.14 -12.35
C LEU A 55 0.79 2.37 -11.52
N GLU A 56 1.97 2.26 -12.13
CA GLU A 56 3.25 2.50 -11.44
C GLU A 56 3.34 3.93 -10.91
N ARG A 57 2.94 4.93 -11.71
CA ARG A 57 2.90 6.33 -11.26
C ARG A 57 1.95 6.54 -10.09
N ASP A 58 0.76 5.93 -10.13
CA ASP A 58 -0.23 6.03 -9.06
C ASP A 58 0.27 5.35 -7.77
N LEU A 59 0.85 4.15 -7.88
CA LEU A 59 1.49 3.42 -6.78
C LEU A 59 2.55 4.26 -6.07
N VAL A 60 3.50 4.78 -6.85
CA VAL A 60 4.60 5.60 -6.33
C VAL A 60 4.06 6.84 -5.63
N LYS A 61 3.11 7.55 -6.25
CA LYS A 61 2.50 8.74 -5.67
C LYS A 61 1.79 8.43 -4.34
N ASN A 62 1.01 7.35 -4.29
CA ASN A 62 0.27 6.97 -3.09
C ASN A 62 1.22 6.57 -1.95
N LEU A 63 2.26 5.78 -2.24
CA LEU A 63 3.25 5.39 -1.23
C LEU A 63 4.07 6.58 -0.74
N GLN A 64 4.46 7.52 -1.61
CA GLN A 64 5.14 8.76 -1.19
C GLN A 64 4.30 9.58 -0.22
N MET A 65 2.99 9.70 -0.48
CA MET A 65 2.09 10.40 0.44
C MET A 65 1.98 9.65 1.77
N ILE A 66 1.82 8.33 1.74
CA ILE A 66 1.76 7.51 2.95
C ILE A 66 3.03 7.65 3.78
N GLN A 67 4.20 7.61 3.14
CA GLN A 67 5.49 7.81 3.80
C GLN A 67 5.57 9.20 4.46
N TYR A 68 5.22 10.26 3.73
CA TYR A 68 5.26 11.63 4.24
C TYR A 68 4.42 11.79 5.52
N PHE A 69 3.20 11.25 5.55
CA PHE A 69 2.35 11.31 6.74
C PHE A 69 2.84 10.37 7.84
N ALA A 70 3.35 9.19 7.49
CA ALA A 70 3.94 8.27 8.46
C ALA A 70 5.10 8.94 9.21
N GLU A 71 6.04 9.53 8.49
CA GLU A 71 7.22 10.21 9.07
C GLU A 71 6.84 11.37 10.00
N GLY A 72 5.74 12.08 9.72
CA GLY A 72 5.23 13.16 10.58
C GLY A 72 4.80 12.69 11.98
N ASP A 73 4.21 11.49 12.08
CA ASP A 73 3.57 10.99 13.30
C ASP A 73 4.29 9.77 13.91
N PHE A 74 5.34 9.25 13.28
CA PHE A 74 6.02 8.00 13.67
C PHE A 74 6.76 8.11 15.02
N GLU A 75 7.10 9.32 15.46
CA GLU A 75 7.93 9.57 16.64
C GLU A 75 7.27 9.14 17.95
N GLU A 76 5.93 9.10 18.02
CA GLU A 76 5.22 8.56 19.19
C GLU A 76 5.29 7.03 19.21
N PHE A 77 5.05 6.40 18.06
CA PHE A 77 5.09 4.95 17.91
C PHE A 77 6.48 4.38 18.26
N ARG A 78 7.56 5.03 17.80
CA ARG A 78 8.92 4.50 18.01
C ARG A 78 9.36 4.51 19.49
N ARG A 79 8.73 5.32 20.34
CA ARG A 79 9.03 5.38 21.79
C ARG A 79 8.46 4.20 22.55
N LEU A 80 7.53 3.45 21.95
CA LEU A 80 6.96 2.25 22.53
C LEU A 80 7.99 1.12 22.58
N ASP A 81 7.88 0.29 23.61
CA ASP A 81 8.58 -0.98 23.68
C ASP A 81 7.98 -2.00 22.70
N ARG A 82 8.61 -3.18 22.62
CA ARG A 82 8.17 -4.24 21.69
C ARG A 82 6.70 -4.58 21.86
N ILE A 83 6.24 -4.76 23.10
CA ILE A 83 4.87 -5.14 23.42
C ILE A 83 3.91 -4.03 22.98
N GLY A 84 4.23 -2.77 23.29
CA GLY A 84 3.43 -1.62 22.86
C GLY A 84 3.31 -1.51 21.35
N ARG A 85 4.41 -1.73 20.61
CA ARG A 85 4.40 -1.69 19.14
C ARG A 85 3.61 -2.87 18.53
N GLU A 86 3.76 -4.07 19.06
CA GLU A 86 2.99 -5.25 18.61
C GLU A 86 1.48 -5.03 18.86
N ASN A 87 1.12 -4.54 20.05
CA ASN A 87 -0.27 -4.21 20.39
C ASN A 87 -0.84 -3.11 19.50
N TYR A 88 -0.06 -2.08 19.16
CA TYR A 88 -0.49 -1.05 18.22
C TYR A 88 -0.99 -1.66 16.90
N PHE A 89 -0.22 -2.59 16.30
CA PHE A 89 -0.65 -3.24 15.06
C PHE A 89 -1.86 -4.13 15.25
N ILE A 90 -1.96 -4.86 16.35
CA ILE A 90 -3.12 -5.71 16.65
C ILE A 90 -4.39 -4.85 16.78
N GLU A 91 -4.34 -3.76 17.55
CA GLU A 91 -5.50 -2.91 17.84
C GLU A 91 -5.97 -2.08 16.64
N ASN A 92 -5.03 -1.70 15.76
CA ASN A 92 -5.31 -0.93 14.55
C ASN A 92 -5.65 -1.81 13.34
N ASN A 93 -5.51 -3.15 13.45
CA ASN A 93 -5.97 -4.09 12.42
C ASN A 93 -7.49 -4.28 12.44
N ARG A 94 -8.26 -3.23 12.12
CA ARG A 94 -9.73 -3.28 12.20
C ARG A 94 -10.42 -3.60 10.88
N PHE A 95 -9.79 -3.30 9.76
CA PHE A 95 -10.45 -3.29 8.44
C PHE A 95 -9.80 -4.18 7.40
N ILE A 96 -8.59 -4.69 7.65
CA ILE A 96 -7.83 -5.49 6.70
C ILE A 96 -7.48 -6.84 7.34
N LEU A 97 -7.98 -7.93 6.76
CA LEU A 97 -7.52 -9.27 7.13
C LEU A 97 -6.15 -9.52 6.52
N LEU A 98 -5.10 -9.41 7.33
CA LEU A 98 -3.74 -9.70 6.92
C LEU A 98 -3.51 -11.21 6.87
N ARG A 99 -2.71 -11.64 5.91
CA ARG A 99 -2.22 -13.02 5.86
C ARG A 99 -1.18 -13.24 6.95
N ARG A 100 -1.00 -14.51 7.33
CA ARG A 100 -0.07 -14.90 8.39
C ARG A 100 1.36 -14.41 8.11
N GLU A 101 1.79 -14.48 6.86
CA GLU A 101 3.15 -14.10 6.45
C GLU A 101 3.40 -12.60 6.65
N VAL A 102 2.35 -11.79 6.50
CA VAL A 102 2.41 -10.33 6.75
C VAL A 102 2.54 -10.06 8.24
N TRP A 103 1.76 -10.76 9.07
CA TRP A 103 1.89 -10.66 10.53
C TRP A 103 3.28 -11.09 11.03
N GLU A 104 3.78 -12.21 10.53
CA GLU A 104 5.12 -12.71 10.86
C GLU A 104 6.18 -11.67 10.51
N ARG A 105 6.09 -11.05 9.33
CA ARG A 105 7.01 -9.98 8.92
C ARG A 105 6.91 -8.73 9.80
N ILE A 106 5.70 -8.29 10.15
CA ILE A 106 5.49 -7.14 11.04
C ILE A 106 6.15 -7.40 12.39
N PHE A 107 5.88 -8.55 13.02
CA PHE A 107 6.42 -8.85 14.36
C PHE A 107 7.91 -9.20 14.37
N GLU A 108 8.44 -9.77 13.29
CA GLU A 108 9.88 -9.95 13.11
C GLU A 108 10.62 -8.60 13.09
N LYS A 109 10.04 -7.60 12.42
CA LYS A 109 10.67 -6.30 12.16
C LYS A 109 10.14 -5.17 13.02
N VAL A 110 9.33 -5.46 14.03
CA VAL A 110 8.60 -4.44 14.81
C VAL A 110 9.50 -3.41 15.51
N MET A 111 10.73 -3.81 15.85
CA MET A 111 11.73 -2.95 16.48
C MET A 111 12.71 -2.30 15.49
N ASP A 112 12.61 -2.62 14.20
CA ASP A 112 13.41 -2.02 13.14
C ASP A 112 12.69 -0.80 12.60
N ASP A 113 13.01 0.39 13.12
CA ASP A 113 12.36 1.66 12.75
C ASP A 113 12.40 1.92 11.23
N ALA A 114 13.52 1.59 10.56
CA ALA A 114 13.71 1.82 9.13
C ALA A 114 12.79 0.92 8.28
N TYR A 115 12.49 -0.27 8.79
CA TYR A 115 11.56 -1.17 8.14
C TYR A 115 10.11 -0.84 8.53
N ILE A 116 9.79 -0.85 9.82
CA ILE A 116 8.41 -0.91 10.33
C ILE A 116 7.56 0.31 9.99
N ILE A 117 8.19 1.47 9.72
CA ILE A 117 7.48 2.69 9.29
C ILE A 117 6.58 2.46 8.07
N ARG A 118 6.94 1.51 7.20
CA ARG A 118 6.10 1.14 6.05
C ARG A 118 4.75 0.59 6.47
N PHE A 119 4.73 -0.29 7.46
CA PHE A 119 3.48 -0.86 7.98
C PHE A 119 2.73 0.15 8.83
N TYR A 120 3.44 0.99 9.60
CA TYR A 120 2.82 2.10 10.31
C TYR A 120 2.03 3.00 9.35
N GLY A 121 2.65 3.43 8.25
CA GLY A 121 2.00 4.24 7.23
C GLY A 121 0.79 3.55 6.59
N MET A 122 0.91 2.27 6.24
CA MET A 122 -0.20 1.50 5.66
C MET A 122 -1.40 1.39 6.61
N PHE A 123 -1.16 1.29 7.91
CA PHE A 123 -2.23 1.26 8.92
C PHE A 123 -2.89 2.62 9.15
N GLY A 124 -2.23 3.72 8.76
CA GLY A 124 -2.80 5.06 8.76
C GLY A 124 -3.76 5.34 7.58
N VAL A 125 -3.84 4.46 6.59
CA VAL A 125 -4.74 4.63 5.44
C VAL A 125 -6.19 4.39 5.86
N ASN A 126 -7.08 5.33 5.52
CA ASN A 126 -8.50 5.20 5.83
C ASN A 126 -9.16 4.08 5.00
N CYS A 127 -9.34 2.92 5.65
CA CYS A 127 -9.96 1.74 5.05
C CYS A 127 -11.50 1.72 5.15
N LEU A 128 -12.13 2.75 5.75
CA LEU A 128 -13.58 2.93 5.62
C LEU A 128 -13.95 3.42 4.22
N GLU A 129 -13.03 4.12 3.56
CA GLU A 129 -13.16 4.49 2.16
C GLU A 129 -12.79 3.29 1.27
N ARG A 130 -13.64 3.03 0.27
CA ARG A 130 -13.53 1.85 -0.60
C ARG A 130 -12.16 1.75 -1.26
N ASP A 131 -11.63 2.88 -1.74
CA ASP A 131 -10.37 2.91 -2.47
C ASP A 131 -9.17 2.73 -1.54
N GLY A 132 -9.24 3.25 -0.29
CA GLY A 132 -8.21 3.01 0.73
C GLY A 132 -8.15 1.53 1.12
N TYR A 133 -9.32 0.90 1.32
CA TYR A 133 -9.42 -0.54 1.55
C TYR A 133 -8.79 -1.36 0.41
N TRP A 134 -9.15 -1.07 -0.85
CA TRP A 134 -8.61 -1.81 -1.98
C TRP A 134 -7.13 -1.58 -2.19
N PHE A 135 -6.64 -0.36 -2.02
CA PHE A 135 -5.20 -0.08 -2.08
C PHE A 135 -4.44 -0.94 -1.06
N CYS A 136 -4.83 -0.90 0.22
CA CYS A 136 -4.14 -1.64 1.26
C CYS A 136 -4.24 -3.15 1.07
N LYS A 137 -5.43 -3.65 0.72
CA LYS A 137 -5.63 -5.08 0.45
C LYS A 137 -4.73 -5.60 -0.66
N ASN A 138 -4.57 -4.84 -1.74
CA ASN A 138 -3.77 -5.27 -2.89
C ASN A 138 -2.27 -5.13 -2.63
N MET A 139 -1.84 -4.07 -1.94
CA MET A 139 -0.44 -3.88 -1.58
C MET A 139 0.04 -4.91 -0.55
N LEU A 140 -0.76 -5.16 0.50
CA LEU A 140 -0.41 -6.13 1.54
C LEU A 140 -0.63 -7.59 1.10
N ALA A 141 -1.21 -7.81 -0.09
CA ALA A 141 -1.27 -9.15 -0.70
C ALA A 141 0.08 -9.58 -1.32
N SER A 142 1.00 -8.65 -1.59
CA SER A 142 2.37 -8.94 -2.03
C SER A 142 3.37 -8.09 -1.27
N LEU A 143 3.97 -8.66 -0.22
CA LEU A 143 5.07 -8.02 0.50
C LEU A 143 6.24 -7.68 -0.42
N GLN A 144 6.49 -8.52 -1.44
CA GLN A 144 7.56 -8.26 -2.40
C GLN A 144 7.30 -7.00 -3.21
N ALA A 145 6.06 -6.81 -3.69
CA ALA A 145 5.69 -5.58 -4.39
C ALA A 145 5.74 -4.37 -3.47
N PHE A 146 5.21 -4.52 -2.26
CA PHE A 146 5.20 -3.45 -1.27
C PHE A 146 6.62 -3.00 -0.89
N ASP A 147 7.49 -3.93 -0.51
CA ASP A 147 8.89 -3.65 -0.17
C ASP A 147 9.62 -3.03 -1.39
N TYR A 148 9.45 -3.60 -2.60
CA TYR A 148 10.10 -3.09 -3.81
C TYR A 148 9.75 -1.63 -4.13
N TYR A 149 8.47 -1.26 -4.04
CA TYR A 149 8.07 0.12 -4.33
C TYR A 149 8.38 1.07 -3.17
N TRP A 150 8.29 0.62 -1.92
CA TRP A 150 8.68 1.41 -0.75
C TRP A 150 10.17 1.81 -0.80
N ASP A 151 11.04 0.85 -1.09
CA ASP A 151 12.49 1.08 -1.13
C ASP A 151 12.91 1.98 -2.32
N ARG A 152 12.05 2.16 -3.33
CA ARG A 152 12.29 3.04 -4.50
C ARG A 152 11.85 4.48 -4.28
N ILE A 153 11.02 4.75 -3.28
CA ILE A 153 10.56 6.10 -2.95
C ILE A 153 11.34 6.73 -1.80
N SER A 154 12.08 5.91 -1.05
CA SER A 154 12.93 6.30 0.09
C SER A 154 14.27 6.87 -0.36
#